data_AF-A0A537F8S7-F1
#
_entry.id   AF-A0A537F8S7-F1
#
_cell.length_a   1.000
_cell.length_b   1.000
_cell.length_c   1.000
_cell.angle_alpha   90.00
_cell.angle_beta   90.00
_cell.angle_gamma   90.00
#
_symmetry.space_group_name_H-M   'P 1'
#
loop_
_entity.id
_entity.type
_entity.pdbx_description
1 polymer ?
#
loop_
_entity_poly.entity_id
_entity_poly.type
_entity_poly.pdbx_seq_one_letter_code
_entity_poly.pdbx_strand_id
1 'polypeptide(L)'
;MPKGCAIFIGVGMCLVGHLGRQTLEHTSFPSNPLRRPDSRVLPFKASLRPAVVFLACPVRASLDVLGRKRSFLILYSLGFMRVDRFNEMRAYMPEITGSVLAKRLSSLEKSGYVKRKNQRNESRTGVIWQLTEKGKDTVLIIMSLIGHSSRWNARELF
;
A
#
# COMPACT_ATOMS: atom_id res chain seq x y z
N MET A 1 1.13 43.85 -14.26
CA MET A 1 2.22 43.94 -13.25
C MET A 1 1.72 44.85 -12.13
N PRO A 2 2.02 44.62 -10.82
CA PRO A 2 2.87 43.62 -10.15
C PRO A 2 2.02 42.48 -9.51
N LYS A 3 2.47 41.22 -9.43
CA LYS A 3 3.39 40.56 -8.47
C LYS A 3 2.87 40.50 -7.01
N GLY A 4 2.59 39.28 -6.54
CA GLY A 4 2.31 38.96 -5.14
C GLY A 4 2.05 37.46 -4.93
N CYS A 5 3.13 36.68 -4.82
CA CYS A 5 3.11 35.26 -4.48
C CYS A 5 2.89 35.12 -2.96
N ALA A 6 1.98 34.24 -2.52
CA ALA A 6 1.91 33.83 -1.12
C ALA A 6 1.67 32.33 -1.02
N ILE A 7 2.77 31.64 -0.77
CA ILE A 7 2.89 30.26 -0.33
C ILE A 7 2.33 30.20 1.10
N PHE A 8 1.37 29.30 1.36
CA PHE A 8 1.01 28.92 2.73
C PHE A 8 1.43 27.46 2.97
N ILE A 9 2.56 27.32 3.67
CA ILE A 9 3.02 26.10 4.31
C ILE A 9 2.49 26.15 5.75
N GLY A 10 1.80 25.10 6.19
CA GLY A 10 1.91 24.60 7.56
C GLY A 10 1.03 25.21 8.65
N VAL A 11 0.33 24.27 9.31
CA VAL A 11 0.03 24.21 10.75
C VAL A 11 -1.09 25.11 11.28
N GLY A 12 -2.15 24.44 11.77
CA GLY A 12 -2.78 24.82 13.04
C GLY A 12 -4.19 25.39 12.95
N MET A 13 -5.08 24.75 13.71
CA MET A 13 -6.31 25.32 14.28
C MET A 13 -7.50 25.52 13.34
N CYS A 14 -8.44 24.57 13.38
CA CYS A 14 -9.85 24.89 13.19
C CYS A 14 -10.56 24.76 14.53
N LEU A 15 -11.09 25.89 14.99
CA LEU A 15 -11.79 26.09 16.25
C LEU A 15 -12.96 25.10 16.44
N VAL A 16 -13.12 24.67 17.69
CA VAL A 16 -14.28 23.95 18.21
C VAL A 16 -15.51 24.86 18.16
N GLY A 17 -16.50 24.49 17.33
CA GLY A 17 -17.85 25.03 17.32
C GLY A 17 -18.80 24.06 18.03
N HIS A 18 -19.41 24.53 19.12
CA HIS A 18 -20.28 23.79 20.02
C HIS A 18 -21.74 23.82 19.52
N LEU A 19 -22.40 22.65 19.42
CA LEU A 19 -23.83 22.37 19.72
C LEU A 19 -24.41 21.25 18.81
N GLY A 20 -24.94 20.20 19.44
CA GLY A 20 -26.03 19.41 18.85
C GLY A 20 -25.84 17.88 18.81
N ARG A 21 -26.24 17.20 19.90
CA ARG A 21 -26.75 15.81 19.97
C ARG A 21 -25.94 14.71 19.27
N GLN A 22 -25.05 14.12 20.07
CA GLN A 22 -24.38 12.85 19.81
C GLN A 22 -25.32 11.67 20.05
N THR A 23 -25.55 10.86 19.02
CA THR A 23 -25.53 9.39 19.11
C THR A 23 -24.77 8.89 17.89
N LEU A 24 -23.44 8.97 17.98
CA LEU A 24 -22.54 8.23 17.11
C LEU A 24 -21.63 7.41 18.03
N GLU A 25 -21.87 6.11 17.95
CA GLU A 25 -21.12 5.04 18.59
C GLU A 25 -19.62 5.36 18.64
N HIS A 26 -19.09 5.33 19.85
CA HIS A 26 -17.67 5.42 20.14
C HIS A 26 -16.89 4.38 19.33
N THR A 27 -16.34 4.76 18.18
CA THR A 27 -15.17 4.06 17.63
C THR A 27 -13.98 4.45 18.48
N SER A 28 -13.83 3.75 19.60
CA SER A 28 -12.62 3.79 20.41
C SER A 28 -11.43 3.46 19.50
N PHE A 29 -10.63 4.47 19.17
CA PHE A 29 -9.23 4.27 18.82
C PHE A 29 -8.64 3.34 19.88
N PRO A 30 -7.98 2.23 19.50
CA PRO A 30 -7.40 1.34 20.50
C PRO A 30 -6.31 2.12 21.26
N SER A 31 -6.58 2.39 22.53
CA SER A 31 -5.74 3.19 23.45
C SER A 31 -4.42 2.51 23.84
N ASN A 32 -4.00 1.46 23.15
CA ASN A 32 -2.71 0.83 23.36
C ASN A 32 -2.27 0.02 22.12
N PRO A 33 -1.23 0.45 21.39
CA PRO A 33 -0.71 -0.27 20.22
C PRO A 33 -0.11 -1.65 20.55
N LEU A 34 0.07 -1.97 21.84
CA LEU A 34 0.52 -3.28 22.32
C LEU A 34 -0.62 -4.17 22.84
N ARG A 35 -1.88 -3.70 22.82
CA ARG A 35 -3.01 -4.58 23.18
C ARG A 35 -3.14 -5.63 22.09
N ARG A 36 -2.81 -6.89 22.39
CA ARG A 36 -3.08 -8.03 21.49
C ARG A 36 -4.53 -7.89 21.01
N PRO A 37 -4.78 -7.73 19.69
CA PRO A 37 -6.13 -7.82 19.16
C PRO A 37 -6.83 -9.02 19.76
N ASP A 38 -7.99 -8.76 20.36
CA ASP A 38 -8.88 -9.75 20.94
C ASP A 38 -9.04 -10.87 19.89
N SER A 39 -8.82 -12.12 20.32
CA SER A 39 -8.96 -13.30 19.46
C SER A 39 -10.37 -13.46 18.87
N ARG A 40 -11.32 -12.62 19.32
CA ARG A 40 -12.67 -12.47 18.77
C ARG A 40 -12.78 -11.63 17.48
N VAL A 41 -11.74 -10.92 17.04
CA VAL A 41 -11.79 -10.06 15.82
C VAL A 41 -11.30 -10.78 14.55
N LEU A 42 -10.80 -12.01 14.67
CA LEU A 42 -10.67 -12.88 13.51
C LEU A 42 -11.96 -13.69 13.37
N PRO A 43 -12.61 -13.75 12.19
CA PRO A 43 -13.80 -14.58 11.96
C PRO A 43 -13.47 -16.09 11.92
N PHE A 44 -12.45 -16.51 12.67
CA PHE A 44 -11.67 -17.73 12.49
C PHE A 44 -12.04 -18.83 13.49
N LYS A 45 -13.25 -18.76 14.07
CA LYS A 45 -13.89 -19.94 14.69
C LYS A 45 -14.70 -20.76 13.68
N ALA A 46 -14.63 -20.42 12.39
CA ALA A 46 -15.07 -21.29 11.31
C ALA A 46 -13.91 -22.19 10.87
N SER A 47 -14.20 -23.49 10.72
CA SER A 47 -13.31 -24.45 10.07
C SER A 47 -12.69 -23.85 8.80
N LEU A 48 -11.36 -23.85 8.66
CA LEU A 48 -10.64 -23.33 7.49
C LEU A 48 -10.82 -24.16 6.22
N ARG A 49 -11.84 -25.00 6.18
CA ARG A 49 -12.15 -25.79 4.99
C ARG A 49 -12.85 -24.87 4.00
N PRO A 50 -12.21 -24.57 2.85
CA PRO A 50 -12.90 -23.79 1.83
C PRO A 50 -14.14 -24.56 1.37
N ALA A 51 -15.27 -23.87 1.22
CA ALA A 51 -16.51 -24.44 0.67
C ALA A 51 -16.41 -24.71 -0.84
N VAL A 52 -15.25 -24.45 -1.45
CA VAL A 52 -14.97 -24.60 -2.87
C VAL A 52 -13.78 -25.52 -3.09
N VAL A 53 -13.87 -26.37 -4.11
CA VAL A 53 -12.77 -27.23 -4.54
C VAL A 53 -11.89 -26.44 -5.50
N PHE A 54 -10.64 -26.20 -5.13
CA PHE A 54 -9.66 -25.60 -6.02
C PHE A 54 -8.91 -26.69 -6.79
N LEU A 55 -8.80 -26.54 -8.12
CA LEU A 55 -8.03 -27.44 -8.98
C LEU A 55 -6.52 -27.37 -8.71
N ALA A 56 -6.03 -26.27 -8.13
CA ALA A 56 -4.65 -26.08 -7.69
C ALA A 56 -4.61 -25.19 -6.44
N CYS A 57 -3.49 -25.20 -5.70
CA CYS A 57 -3.34 -24.36 -4.50
C CYS A 57 -3.43 -22.86 -4.88
N PRO A 58 -4.49 -22.13 -4.45
CA PRO A 58 -4.71 -20.75 -4.85
C PRO A 58 -3.61 -19.81 -4.33
N VAL A 59 -3.07 -20.12 -3.14
CA VAL A 59 -1.95 -19.38 -2.55
C VAL A 59 -0.69 -19.48 -3.40
N ARG A 60 -0.39 -20.66 -3.95
CA ARG A 60 0.79 -20.88 -4.81
C ARG A 60 0.72 -20.01 -6.07
N ALA A 61 -0.44 -19.97 -6.72
CA ALA A 61 -0.65 -19.16 -7.92
C ALA A 61 -0.37 -17.66 -7.68
N SER A 62 -0.75 -17.11 -6.52
CA SER A 62 -0.44 -15.73 -6.16
C SER A 62 1.03 -15.54 -5.77
N LEU A 63 1.61 -16.47 -5.02
CA LEU A 63 2.99 -16.39 -4.52
C LEU A 63 4.05 -16.53 -5.62
N ASP A 64 3.75 -17.19 -6.74
CA ASP A 64 4.71 -17.30 -7.85
C ASP A 64 5.17 -15.95 -8.39
N VAL A 65 4.32 -14.92 -8.29
CA VAL A 65 4.64 -13.54 -8.65
C VAL A 65 4.94 -12.68 -7.42
N LEU A 66 4.05 -12.71 -6.43
CA LEU A 66 4.11 -11.83 -5.26
C LEU A 66 5.19 -12.24 -4.26
N GLY A 67 5.44 -13.55 -4.12
CA GLY A 67 6.46 -14.10 -3.24
C GLY A 67 7.89 -13.86 -3.73
N ARG A 68 8.08 -13.31 -4.94
CA ARG A 68 9.41 -12.94 -5.42
C ARG A 68 9.96 -11.75 -4.64
N LYS A 69 11.26 -11.78 -4.36
CA LYS A 69 11.98 -10.70 -3.65
C LYS A 69 11.68 -9.34 -4.30
N ARG A 70 11.24 -8.37 -3.47
CA ARG A 70 10.87 -6.98 -3.80
C ARG A 70 9.56 -6.75 -4.57
N SER A 71 8.80 -7.77 -4.95
CA SER A 71 7.49 -7.57 -5.63
C SER A 71 6.52 -6.76 -4.77
N PHE A 72 6.35 -7.14 -3.50
CA PHE A 72 5.51 -6.40 -2.56
C PHE A 72 6.00 -4.97 -2.32
N LEU A 73 7.31 -4.73 -2.29
CA LEU A 73 7.86 -3.40 -2.04
C LEU A 73 7.58 -2.43 -3.19
N ILE A 74 7.63 -2.91 -4.44
CA ILE A 74 7.26 -2.12 -5.63
C ILE A 74 5.77 -1.76 -5.61
N LEU A 75 4.90 -2.72 -5.28
CA LEU A 75 3.46 -2.47 -5.19
C LEU A 75 3.14 -1.53 -4.02
N TYR A 76 3.84 -1.69 -2.90
CA TYR A 76 3.76 -0.79 -1.75
C TYR A 76 4.15 0.65 -2.12
N SER A 77 5.28 0.85 -2.81
CA SER A 77 5.74 2.18 -3.20
C SER A 77 4.76 2.89 -4.15
N LEU A 78 4.16 2.12 -5.08
CA LEU A 78 3.14 2.65 -6.00
C LEU A 78 1.82 2.99 -5.28
N GLY A 79 1.39 2.15 -4.34
CA GLY A 79 0.11 2.29 -3.64
C GLY A 79 0.11 3.36 -2.55
N PHE A 80 1.11 3.32 -1.66
CA PHE A 80 1.15 4.17 -0.45
C PHE A 80 2.02 5.41 -0.63
N MET A 81 3.23 5.24 -1.18
CA MET A 81 4.18 6.35 -1.33
C MET A 81 3.93 7.20 -2.59
N ARG A 82 3.03 6.76 -3.47
CA ARG A 82 2.72 7.41 -4.77
C ARG A 82 3.95 7.62 -5.65
N VAL A 83 4.93 6.73 -5.54
CA VAL A 83 6.17 6.76 -6.32
C VAL A 83 5.94 6.01 -7.63
N ASP A 84 5.63 6.75 -8.70
CA ASP A 84 5.22 6.19 -9.99
C ASP A 84 6.33 6.19 -11.06
N ARG A 85 7.45 6.86 -10.80
CA ARG A 85 8.60 6.92 -11.72
C ARG A 85 9.68 5.92 -11.37
N PHE A 86 10.37 5.42 -12.41
CA PHE A 86 11.45 4.45 -12.24
C PHE A 86 12.60 4.99 -11.35
N ASN A 87 13.02 6.23 -11.59
CA ASN A 87 14.12 6.83 -10.84
C ASN A 87 13.76 7.08 -9.37
N GLU A 88 12.53 7.48 -9.10
CA GLU A 88 12.05 7.69 -7.74
C GLU A 88 11.88 6.34 -7.02
N MET A 89 11.38 5.31 -7.70
CA MET A 89 11.34 3.94 -7.14
C MET A 89 12.74 3.43 -6.79
N ARG A 90 13.74 3.71 -7.65
CA ARG A 90 15.14 3.35 -7.39
C ARG A 90 15.72 4.13 -6.21
N ALA A 91 15.38 5.41 -6.07
CA ALA A 91 15.80 6.22 -4.92
C ALA A 91 15.16 5.74 -3.61
N TYR A 92 13.90 5.29 -3.68
CA TYR A 92 13.17 4.71 -2.56
C TYR A 92 13.74 3.34 -2.11
N MET A 93 14.39 2.62 -3.02
CA MET A 93 14.94 1.27 -2.80
C MET A 93 16.43 1.23 -3.18
N PRO A 94 17.33 1.89 -2.46
CA PRO A 94 18.74 2.00 -2.86
C PRO A 94 19.45 0.64 -2.99
N GLU A 95 18.96 -0.39 -2.29
CA GLU A 95 19.53 -1.72 -2.33
C GLU A 95 19.11 -2.58 -3.53
N ILE A 96 18.20 -2.10 -4.39
CA ILE A 96 17.84 -2.77 -5.64
C ILE A 96 18.61 -2.16 -6.82
N THR A 97 19.29 -3.01 -7.60
CA THR A 97 19.91 -2.55 -8.84
C THR A 97 18.84 -2.19 -9.88
N GLY A 98 19.14 -1.21 -10.74
CA GLY A 98 18.20 -0.77 -11.78
C GLY A 98 17.78 -1.91 -12.73
N SER A 99 18.71 -2.82 -13.07
CA SER A 99 18.40 -3.98 -13.91
C SER A 99 17.41 -4.94 -13.25
N VAL A 100 17.56 -5.19 -11.94
CA VAL A 100 16.63 -6.03 -11.19
C VAL A 100 15.28 -5.34 -11.07
N LEU A 101 15.22 -4.04 -10.76
CA LEU A 101 13.96 -3.28 -10.71
C LEU A 101 13.22 -3.34 -12.05
N ALA A 102 13.91 -3.12 -13.16
CA ALA A 102 13.32 -3.18 -14.50
C ALA A 102 12.77 -4.58 -14.82
N LYS A 103 13.53 -5.64 -14.51
CA LYS A 103 13.10 -7.03 -14.69
C LYS A 103 11.87 -7.35 -13.84
N ARG A 104 11.79 -6.82 -12.61
CA ARG A 104 10.64 -7.00 -11.72
C ARG A 104 9.41 -6.24 -12.21
N LEU A 105 9.55 -4.98 -12.59
CA LEU A 105 8.46 -4.21 -13.19
C LEU A 105 7.90 -4.89 -14.45
N SER A 106 8.76 -5.40 -15.34
CA SER A 106 8.32 -6.16 -16.51
C SER A 106 7.57 -7.44 -16.13
N SER A 107 8.02 -8.17 -15.10
CA SER A 107 7.31 -9.36 -14.61
C SER A 107 5.95 -9.02 -14.00
N LEU A 108 5.85 -7.91 -13.26
CA LEU A 108 4.60 -7.42 -12.66
C LEU A 108 3.62 -6.91 -13.72
N GLU A 109 4.13 -6.30 -14.78
CA GLU A 109 3.36 -5.86 -15.93
C GLU A 109 2.76 -7.04 -16.68
N LYS A 110 3.59 -8.04 -17.03
CA LYS A 110 3.15 -9.28 -17.70
C LYS A 110 2.10 -10.06 -16.91
N SER A 111 2.15 -10.00 -15.59
CA SER A 111 1.19 -10.68 -14.69
C SER A 111 0.00 -9.80 -14.31
N GLY A 112 -0.08 -8.58 -14.85
CA GLY A 112 -1.22 -7.69 -14.76
C GLY A 112 -1.37 -6.96 -13.43
N TYR A 113 -0.31 -6.78 -12.62
CA TYR A 113 -0.37 -5.99 -11.38
C TYR A 113 -0.08 -4.50 -11.60
N VAL A 114 0.75 -4.19 -12.59
CA VAL A 114 1.11 -2.82 -12.95
C VAL A 114 0.94 -2.62 -14.46
N LYS A 115 0.78 -1.38 -14.88
CA LYS A 115 0.79 -0.97 -16.28
C LYS A 115 1.76 0.17 -16.50
N ARG A 116 2.56 0.08 -17.56
CA ARG A 116 3.38 1.20 -18.02
C ARG A 116 2.49 2.21 -18.75
N LYS A 117 2.58 3.49 -18.36
CA LYS A 117 1.88 4.60 -19.02
C LYS A 117 2.89 5.66 -19.44
N ASN A 118 2.84 6.02 -20.72
CA ASN A 118 3.60 7.17 -21.22
C ASN A 118 2.83 8.43 -20.83
N GLN A 119 3.46 9.29 -20.03
CA GLN A 119 2.92 10.59 -19.70
C GLN A 119 3.59 11.63 -20.59
N ARG A 120 2.77 12.33 -21.38
CA ARG A 120 3.18 13.49 -22.16
C ARG A 120 2.22 14.62 -21.81
N ASN A 121 2.65 15.51 -20.93
CA ASN A 121 2.01 16.81 -20.73
C ASN A 121 3.08 17.91 -20.81
N GLU A 122 2.61 19.15 -20.95
CA GLU A 122 3.46 20.33 -21.23
C GLU A 122 4.56 20.54 -20.18
N SER A 123 4.36 20.07 -18.94
CA SER A 123 5.32 20.21 -17.84
C SER A 123 6.13 18.94 -17.52
N ARG A 124 5.70 17.75 -17.97
CA ARG A 124 6.31 16.45 -17.61
C ARG A 124 6.18 15.46 -18.77
N THR A 125 7.32 15.11 -19.35
CA THR A 125 7.45 13.98 -20.30
C THR A 125 8.15 12.82 -19.63
N GLY A 126 7.61 11.60 -19.74
CA GLY A 126 8.29 10.42 -19.22
C GLY A 126 7.40 9.18 -19.12
N VAL A 127 7.99 8.12 -18.57
CA VAL A 127 7.31 6.85 -18.28
C VAL A 127 6.91 6.83 -16.81
N ILE A 128 5.64 6.58 -16.55
CA ILE A 128 5.11 6.32 -15.20
C ILE A 128 4.53 4.90 -15.15
N TRP A 129 4.48 4.35 -13.94
CA TRP A 129 3.91 3.05 -13.65
C TRP A 129 2.65 3.23 -12.80
N GLN A 130 1.58 2.52 -13.16
CA GLN A 130 0.32 2.60 -12.43
C GLN A 130 -0.13 1.22 -12.00
N LEU A 131 -0.77 1.12 -10.83
CA LEU A 131 -1.43 -0.11 -10.40
C LEU A 131 -2.64 -0.39 -11.29
N THR A 132 -2.80 -1.66 -11.65
CA THR A 132 -4.05 -2.19 -12.21
C THR A 132 -5.04 -2.45 -11.08
N GLU A 133 -6.25 -2.92 -11.40
CA GLU A 133 -7.22 -3.40 -10.41
C GLU A 133 -6.62 -4.52 -9.54
N LYS A 134 -6.07 -5.57 -10.16
CA LYS A 134 -5.33 -6.64 -9.47
C LYS A 134 -4.18 -6.12 -8.58
N GLY A 135 -3.48 -5.08 -9.04
CA GLY A 135 -2.46 -4.39 -8.26
C GLY A 135 -3.03 -3.74 -6.99
N LYS A 136 -4.17 -3.04 -7.11
CA LYS A 136 -4.86 -2.40 -5.98
C LYS A 136 -5.37 -3.42 -4.97
N ASP A 137 -5.92 -4.54 -5.40
CA ASP A 137 -6.35 -5.62 -4.49
C ASP A 137 -5.16 -6.15 -3.68
N THR A 138 -4.01 -6.27 -4.33
CA THR A 138 -2.77 -6.71 -3.66
C THR A 138 -2.31 -5.71 -2.61
N VAL A 139 -2.52 -4.41 -2.82
CA VAL A 139 -2.19 -3.38 -1.83
C VAL A 139 -2.97 -3.57 -0.53
N LEU A 140 -4.21 -4.08 -0.57
CA LEU A 140 -4.99 -4.41 0.63
C LEU A 140 -4.37 -5.58 1.41
N ILE A 141 -3.82 -6.57 0.69
CA ILE A 141 -3.07 -7.68 1.30
C ILE A 141 -1.80 -7.15 1.97
N ILE A 142 -1.08 -6.24 1.31
CA ILE A 142 0.12 -5.59 1.89
C ILE A 142 -0.25 -4.83 3.17
N MET A 143 -1.38 -4.11 3.18
CA MET A 143 -1.86 -3.41 4.38
C MET A 143 -2.10 -4.37 5.54
N SER A 144 -2.68 -5.53 5.25
CA SER A 144 -2.90 -6.58 6.25
C SER A 144 -1.58 -7.15 6.77
N LEU A 145 -0.58 -7.31 5.89
CA LEU A 145 0.77 -7.73 6.25
C LEU A 145 1.47 -6.68 7.13
N ILE A 146 1.32 -5.39 6.82
CA ILE A 146 1.86 -4.31 7.67
C ILE A 146 1.26 -4.38 9.07
N GLY A 147 -0.07 -4.52 9.20
CA GLY A 147 -0.71 -4.66 10.51
C GLY A 147 -0.21 -5.90 11.28
N HIS A 148 0.03 -7.01 10.58
CA HIS A 148 0.66 -8.19 11.16
C HIS A 148 2.10 -7.90 11.63
N SER A 149 2.95 -7.32 10.78
CA SER A 149 4.33 -6.96 11.10
C SER A 149 4.41 -5.97 12.25
N SER A 150 3.56 -4.94 12.29
CA SER A 150 3.52 -4.00 13.42
C SER A 150 3.16 -4.69 14.74
N ARG A 151 2.37 -5.77 14.70
CA ARG A 151 2.00 -6.54 15.90
C ARG A 151 3.12 -7.49 16.36
N TRP A 152 3.82 -8.14 15.45
CA TRP A 152 4.75 -9.25 15.78
C TRP A 152 6.23 -8.89 15.61
N ASN A 153 6.55 -7.91 14.78
CA ASN A 153 7.91 -7.44 14.47
C ASN A 153 8.17 -6.01 15.00
N ALA A 154 7.43 -5.57 16.02
CA ALA A 154 7.52 -4.20 16.54
C ALA A 154 8.96 -3.78 16.90
N ARG A 155 9.77 -4.70 17.46
CA ARG A 155 11.18 -4.44 17.86
C ARG A 155 12.13 -4.19 16.69
N GLU A 156 11.76 -4.62 15.49
CA GLU A 156 12.57 -4.44 14.28
C GLU A 156 12.15 -3.17 13.52
N LEU A 157 10.96 -2.64 13.83
CA LEU A 157 10.35 -1.50 13.15
C LEU A 157 10.44 -0.18 13.94
N PHE A 158 10.52 -0.27 15.27
CA PHE A 158 10.60 0.86 16.22
C PHE A 158 11.71 0.61 17.24
#